data_AF-A0A815M5F2-F1
#
_entry.id   AF-A0A815M5F2-F1
#
_cell.length_a   1.000
_cell.length_b   1.000
_cell.length_c   1.000
_cell.angle_alpha   90.00
_cell.angle_beta   90.00
_cell.angle_gamma   90.00
#
_symmetry.space_group_name_H-M   'P 1'
#
loop_
_entity.id
_entity.type
_entity.pdbx_description
1 polymer ?
#
loop_
_entity_poly.entity_id
_entity_poly.type
_entity_poly.pdbx_seq_one_letter_code
_entity_poly.pdbx_strand_id
1 'polypeptide(L)' 'MLGFTFKQISNTKIPLEGIEIEAQRAIFYRKMGNLRSTGAHIFYHDETWSNASEEKRSIWFSDTGEGR' A
#
# COMPACT_ATOMS: atom_id res chain seq x y z
N MET A 1 4.68 -10.87 -9.09
CA MET A 1 5.60 -9.80 -9.55
C MET A 1 6.08 -9.07 -8.30
N LEU A 2 7.39 -9.05 -8.03
CA LEU A 2 7.94 -8.20 -6.96
C LEU A 2 7.57 -6.75 -7.33
N GLY A 3 6.86 -6.06 -6.43
CA GLY A 3 6.18 -4.79 -6.70
C GLY A 3 7.15 -3.62 -6.80
N PHE A 4 8.03 -3.64 -7.80
CA PHE A 4 8.91 -2.53 -8.10
C PHE A 4 8.09 -1.37 -8.65
N THR A 5 8.23 -0.21 -8.00
CA THR A 5 7.54 1.00 -8.47
C THR A 5 8.47 1.76 -9.40
N PHE A 6 8.08 1.86 -10.67
CA PHE A 6 8.84 2.58 -11.67
C PHE A 6 8.08 3.79 -12.17
N LYS A 7 8.79 4.89 -12.42
CA LYS A 7 8.29 5.99 -13.24
C LYS A 7 8.84 5.83 -14.65
N GLN A 8 7.93 5.73 -15.61
CA GLN A 8 8.31 5.75 -17.02
C GLN A 8 8.57 7.20 -17.44
N ILE A 9 9.76 7.46 -17.96
CA ILE A 9 10.15 8.73 -18.58
C ILE A 9 10.56 8.42 -20.02
N SER A 10 9.70 8.80 -20.97
CA SER A 10 9.80 8.40 -22.38
C SER A 10 9.94 6.87 -22.54
N ASN A 11 11.13 6.38 -22.92
CA ASN A 11 11.43 4.96 -23.12
C ASN A 11 12.24 4.34 -21.97
N THR A 12 12.50 5.08 -20.90
CA THR A 12 13.30 4.62 -19.76
C THR A 12 12.40 4.42 -18.55
N LYS A 13 12.58 3.30 -17.84
CA LYS A 13 11.96 3.07 -16.53
C LYS A 13 12.96 3.42 -15.45
N ILE A 14 12.62 4.39 -14.61
CA ILE A 14 13.45 4.81 -13.48
C ILE A 14 12.83 4.22 -12.22
N PRO A 15 13.60 3.48 -11.40
CA PRO A 15 13.12 3.02 -10.10
C PRO A 15 12.84 4.25 -9.23
N LEU A 16 11.67 4.27 -8.59
CA LEU A 16 11.29 5.38 -7.72
C LEU A 16 11.96 5.33 -6.35
N GLU A 17 12.53 4.18 -6.01
CA GLU A 17 13.10 3.91 -4.69
C GLU A 17 14.40 3.11 -4.81
N GLY A 18 15.20 3.15 -3.74
CA GLY A 18 16.40 2.32 -3.63
C GLY A 18 16.06 0.83 -3.57
N ILE A 19 16.99 0.00 -4.04
CA ILE A 19 16.81 -1.46 -4.09
C ILE A 19 16.57 -2.07 -2.70
N GLU A 20 17.12 -1.44 -1.66
CA GLU A 20 16.93 -1.80 -0.27
C GLU A 20 15.49 -1.62 0.21
N ILE A 21 14.82 -0.53 -0.19
CA ILE A 21 13.42 -0.26 0.16
C ILE A 21 12.52 -1.30 -0.53
N GLU A 22 12.78 -1.58 -1.81
CA GLU A 22 12.03 -2.57 -2.59
C GLU A 22 12.19 -3.99 -2.02
N ALA A 23 13.40 -4.36 -1.58
CA ALA A 23 13.63 -5.63 -0.91
C ALA A 23 12.82 -5.75 0.39
N GLN A 24 12.75 -4.68 1.19
CA GLN A 24 11.93 -4.67 2.41
C GLN A 24 10.43 -4.77 2.10
N ARG A 25 9.96 -4.09 1.06
CA ARG A 25 8.56 -4.18 0.60
C ARG A 25 8.19 -5.60 0.17
N ALA A 26 9.07 -6.29 -0.55
CA ALA A 26 8.88 -7.69 -0.92
C ALA A 26 8.74 -8.61 0.31
N ILE A 27 9.59 -8.42 1.32
CA ILE A 27 9.53 -9.16 2.58
C ILE A 27 8.21 -8.87 3.31
N PHE A 28 7.80 -7.60 3.36
CA PHE A 28 6.53 -7.18 3.94
C PHE A 28 5.35 -7.88 3.28
N TYR A 29 5.23 -7.82 1.94
CA TYR A 29 4.11 -8.45 1.24
C TYR A 29 4.04 -9.96 1.43
N ARG A 30 5.18 -10.64 1.48
CA ARG A 30 5.22 -12.08 1.79
C ARG A 30 4.66 -12.36 3.19
N LYS A 31 5.06 -11.59 4.20
CA LYS A 31 4.54 -11.72 5.57
C LYS A 31 3.04 -11.45 5.63
N MET A 32 2.57 -10.41 4.94
CA MET A 32 1.16 -10.07 4.88
C MET A 32 0.33 -11.16 4.19
N GLY A 33 0.85 -11.76 3.11
CA GLY A 33 0.21 -12.91 2.45
C GLY A 33 0.04 -14.09 3.41
N ASN A 34 1.07 -14.42 4.19
CA ASN A 34 1.00 -15.48 5.18
C ASN A 34 -0.04 -15.18 6.27
N LEU A 35 -0.06 -13.95 6.82
CA LEU A 35 -1.05 -13.55 7.82
C LEU A 35 -2.49 -13.62 7.30
N ARG A 36 -2.72 -13.20 6.04
CA ARG A 36 -4.03 -13.32 5.41
C ARG A 36 -4.43 -14.79 5.21
N SER A 37 -3.47 -15.66 4.87
CA SER A 37 -3.75 -17.10 4.72
C SER A 37 -4.14 -17.82 6.02
N THR A 38 -3.81 -17.26 7.19
CA THR A 38 -4.26 -17.78 8.49
C THR A 38 -5.65 -17.28 8.89
N GLY A 39 -6.33 -16.51 8.04
CA GLY A 39 -7.64 -15.92 8.34
C GLY A 39 -7.57 -14.70 9.26
N ALA A 40 -6.40 -14.07 9.42
CA ALA A 40 -6.29 -12.86 10.22
C ALA A 40 -6.97 -11.67 9.53
N HIS A 41 -7.82 -10.95 10.26
CA HIS A 41 -8.36 -9.66 9.83
C HIS A 41 -7.36 -8.55 10.14
N ILE A 42 -7.07 -7.71 9.14
CA ILE A 42 -6.04 -6.67 9.22
C ILE A 42 -6.70 -5.33 9.00
N PHE A 43 -6.64 -4.48 10.01
CA PHE A 43 -7.16 -3.12 9.96
C PHE A 43 -5.97 -2.16 9.86
N TYR A 44 -6.00 -1.27 8.87
CA TYR A 44 -4.97 -0.24 8.73
C TYR A 44 -5.52 1.08 9.26
N HIS A 45 -4.68 1.78 10.01
CA HIS A 45 -4.95 3.11 10.52
C HIS A 45 -3.89 4.05 9.97
N ASP A 46 -4.30 5.25 9.62
CA ASP A 46 -3.42 6.31 9.14
C ASP A 46 -4.01 7.65 9.57
N GLU A 47 -3.15 8.62 9.85
CA GLU A 47 -3.55 9.98 10.17
C GLU A 47 -3.55 10.85 8.92
N THR A 48 -4.63 11.61 8.71
CA THR A 48 -4.69 12.63 7.67
C THR A 48 -5.20 13.95 8.22
N TRP A 49 -4.81 15.05 7.58
CA TRP A 49 -5.29 16.38 7.92
C TRP A 49 -6.78 16.50 7.60
N SER A 50 -7.57 17.00 8.55
CA SER A 50 -8.99 17.27 8.33
C SER A 50 -9.17 18.71 7.85
N ASN A 51 -9.02 18.94 6.55
CA ASN A 51 -9.25 20.26 5.96
C ASN A 51 -10.74 20.61 5.95
N ALA A 52 -11.09 21.87 6.27
CA ALA A 52 -12.48 22.30 6.49
C ALA A 52 -13.38 22.21 5.24
N SER A 53 -12.80 22.15 4.04
CA SER A 53 -13.52 22.15 2.76
C SER A 53 -13.20 20.95 1.88
N GLU A 54 -12.53 19.93 2.43
CA GLU A 54 -12.16 18.75 1.67
C GLU A 54 -13.27 17.70 1.68
N GLU A 55 -13.62 17.19 0.51
CA GLU A 55 -14.55 16.08 0.37
C GLU A 55 -13.91 14.82 0.96
N LYS A 56 -14.40 14.40 2.12
CA LYS A 56 -13.93 13.18 2.77
C LYS A 56 -14.34 11.97 1.92
N ARG A 57 -13.40 11.47 1.11
CA ARG A 57 -13.58 10.17 0.46
C ARG A 57 -13.52 9.08 1.52
N SER A 58 -14.58 8.31 1.66
CA SER A 58 -14.53 7.08 2.46
C SER A 58 -13.54 6.13 1.80
N ILE A 59 -12.43 5.87 2.49
CA ILE A 59 -11.40 4.91 2.04
C ILE A 59 -11.85 3.48 2.36
N TRP A 60 -12.73 3.34 3.35
CA TRP A 60 -13.28 2.09 3.87
C TRP A 60 -14.72 1.91 3.39
N PHE A 61 -15.04 0.75 2.84
CA PHE A 61 -16.39 0.41 2.38
C PHE A 61 -17.10 -0.58 3.31
N SER A 62 -16.42 -1.06 4.37
CA SER A 62 -16.97 -2.02 5.32
C SER A 62 -16.34 -1.92 6.70
N ASP A 63 -17.07 -2.42 7.69
CA ASP A 63 -16.61 -2.61 9.08
C ASP A 63 -15.55 -3.71 9.22
N THR A 64 -15.24 -4.41 8.12
CA THR A 64 -14.20 -5.46 8.06
C THR A 64 -12.83 -4.92 7.63
N GLY A 65 -12.69 -3.60 7.43
CA GLY A 65 -11.42 -2.97 7.08
C GLY A 65 -11.01 -3.19 5.63
N GLU A 66 -11.96 -3.48 4.74
CA GLU A 66 -11.70 -3.57 3.30
C GLU A 66 -11.80 -2.19 2.65
N GLY A 67 -10.72 -1.80 1.97
CA GLY A 67 -10.56 -0.51 1.30
C GLY A 67 -9.72 -0.64 0.03
N ARG A 68 -9.76 0.39 -0.82
CA ARG A 68 -9.13 0.40 -2.16
C ARG A 68 -7.63 0.65 -2.11
#